data_AF-A0A916U6D8-F1
#
_entry.id   AF-A0A916U6D8-F1
#
_cell.length_a   1.000
_cell.length_b   1.000
_cell.length_c   1.000
_cell.angle_alpha   90.00
_cell.angle_beta   90.00
_cell.angle_gamma   90.00
#
_symmetry.space_group_name_H-M   'P 1'
#
loop_
_entity.id
_entity.type
_entity.pdbx_description
1 polymer ?
#
loop_
_entity_poly.entity_id
_entity_poly.type
_entity_poly.pdbx_seq_one_letter_code
_entity_poly.pdbx_strand_id
1 'polypeptide(L)'
;MFGFQSQKSNVGTLLSEEREILNCGLDSALQSGDDSAAAIQKVLARRYPDLIREELDVYSRICKSAVKFGHDLVNSVPAQDRSAQIPIWQVATLAEFPWLSDACLELLLTRDVYHSENDTLPDLTANSIPGYGLTL
;
A
#
# COMPACT_ATOMS: atom_id res chain seq x y z
N MET A 1 -8.73 24.21 48.42
CA MET A 1 -8.58 24.85 47.09
C MET A 1 -8.08 23.77 46.13
N PHE A 2 -8.93 23.31 45.22
CA PHE A 2 -8.57 22.25 44.26
C PHE A 2 -7.80 22.85 43.09
N GLY A 3 -6.61 22.31 42.84
CA GLY A 3 -5.80 22.63 41.67
C GLY A 3 -6.35 21.92 40.43
N PHE A 4 -6.69 22.68 39.40
CA PHE A 4 -7.00 22.16 38.08
C PHE A 4 -5.70 21.73 37.40
N GLN A 5 -5.47 20.42 37.29
CA GLN A 5 -4.41 19.87 36.44
C GLN A 5 -4.81 19.99 34.97
N SER A 6 -3.84 20.48 34.20
CA SER A 6 -3.88 20.70 32.77
C SER A 6 -4.04 19.38 32.01
N GLN A 7 -5.22 19.09 31.45
CA GLN A 7 -5.41 18.05 30.44
C GLN A 7 -5.24 18.65 29.04
N LYS A 8 -3.98 18.89 28.63
CA LYS A 8 -3.64 19.29 27.24
C LYS A 8 -2.37 18.57 26.79
N SER A 9 -2.42 17.24 26.68
CA SER A 9 -1.30 16.47 26.12
C SER A 9 -1.67 15.17 25.39
N ASN A 10 -2.89 14.65 25.51
CA ASN A 10 -3.18 13.30 24.99
C ASN A 10 -3.65 13.24 23.53
N VAL A 11 -4.10 14.34 22.92
CA VAL A 11 -4.66 14.30 21.55
C VAL A 11 -3.59 14.09 20.48
N GLY A 12 -2.37 14.62 20.70
CA GLY A 12 -1.26 14.44 19.75
C GLY A 12 -0.65 13.03 19.79
N THR A 13 -0.65 12.39 20.96
CA THR A 13 -0.07 11.05 21.15
C THR A 13 -0.96 9.97 20.57
N LEU A 14 -2.29 10.07 20.74
CA LEU A 14 -3.24 9.10 20.20
C LEU A 14 -3.21 9.05 18.67
N LEU A 15 -3.12 10.22 18.00
CA LEU A 15 -2.97 10.29 16.55
C LEU A 15 -1.63 9.71 16.06
N SER A 16 -0.58 9.79 16.88
CA SER A 16 0.72 9.20 16.57
C SER A 16 0.69 7.68 16.67
N GLU A 17 0.01 7.15 17.69
CA GLU A 17 -0.10 5.70 17.90
C GLU A 17 -0.99 5.03 16.84
N GLU A 18 -2.15 5.63 16.52
CA GLU A 18 -2.99 5.16 15.40
C GLU A 18 -2.24 5.18 14.06
N ARG A 19 -1.43 6.22 13.84
CA ARG A 19 -0.56 6.32 12.66
C ARG A 19 0.45 5.18 12.62
N GLU A 20 1.09 4.87 13.74
CA GLU A 20 2.06 3.76 13.81
C GLU A 20 1.40 2.41 13.56
N ILE A 21 0.22 2.17 14.15
CA ILE A 21 -0.57 0.95 13.94
C ILE A 21 -0.89 0.79 12.45
N LEU A 22 -1.42 1.83 11.81
CA LEU A 22 -1.79 1.80 10.39
C LEU A 22 -0.59 1.57 9.47
N ASN A 23 0.54 2.25 9.71
CA ASN A 23 1.76 2.04 8.93
C ASN A 23 2.35 0.65 9.16
N CYS A 24 2.33 0.13 10.39
CA CYS A 24 2.81 -1.23 10.67
C CYS A 24 1.98 -2.30 9.94
N GLY A 25 0.66 -2.14 9.94
CA GLY A 25 -0.25 -3.03 9.21
C GLY A 25 -0.06 -2.95 7.70
N LEU A 26 0.08 -1.74 7.16
CA LEU A 26 0.26 -1.49 5.74
C LEU A 26 1.62 -1.96 5.23
N ASP A 27 2.71 -1.63 5.91
CA ASP A 27 4.07 -2.07 5.58
C ASP A 27 4.16 -3.60 5.49
N SER A 28 3.61 -4.31 6.49
CA SER A 28 3.59 -5.77 6.46
C SER A 28 2.77 -6.36 5.32
N ALA A 29 1.61 -5.75 4.99
CA ALA A 29 0.81 -6.17 3.83
C ALA A 29 1.53 -5.96 2.51
N LEU A 30 2.28 -4.87 2.38
CA LEU A 30 3.02 -4.55 1.17
C LEU A 30 4.26 -5.43 1.02
N GLN A 31 4.99 -5.71 2.10
CA GLN A 31 6.16 -6.58 2.09
C GLN A 31 5.81 -8.05 1.83
N SER A 32 4.69 -8.54 2.36
CA SER A 32 4.24 -9.91 2.11
C SER A 32 3.63 -10.09 0.72
N GLY A 33 3.22 -9.01 0.07
CA GLY A 33 2.35 -9.05 -1.12
C GLY A 33 0.94 -9.58 -0.82
N ASP A 34 0.61 -9.79 0.45
CA ASP A 34 -0.67 -10.30 0.93
C ASP A 34 -1.38 -9.20 1.72
N ASP A 35 -2.19 -8.41 1.01
CA ASP A 35 -3.09 -7.40 1.58
C ASP A 35 -4.41 -8.00 2.12
N SER A 36 -4.42 -9.30 2.40
CA SER A 36 -5.53 -9.95 3.10
C SER A 36 -5.70 -9.35 4.50
N ALA A 37 -6.96 -9.16 4.90
CA ALA A 37 -7.29 -8.71 6.25
C ALA A 37 -6.65 -9.63 7.30
N ALA A 38 -6.63 -10.94 7.06
CA ALA A 38 -5.99 -11.92 7.96
C ALA A 38 -4.49 -11.69 8.16
N ALA A 39 -3.75 -11.28 7.12
CA ALA A 39 -2.31 -11.02 7.23
C ALA A 39 -2.04 -9.76 8.07
N ILE A 40 -2.79 -8.68 7.77
CA ILE A 40 -2.71 -7.42 8.52
C ILE A 40 -3.09 -7.65 9.98
N GLN A 41 -4.22 -8.30 10.24
CA GLN A 41 -4.71 -8.59 11.59
C GLN A 41 -3.73 -9.45 12.39
N LYS A 42 -3.10 -10.43 11.76
CA LYS A 42 -2.11 -11.29 12.42
C LYS A 42 -0.88 -10.49 12.89
N VAL A 43 -0.40 -9.56 12.06
CA VAL A 43 0.73 -8.70 12.44
C VAL A 43 0.32 -7.72 13.53
N LEU A 44 -0.83 -7.06 13.36
CA LEU A 44 -1.34 -6.08 14.32
C LEU A 44 -1.63 -6.73 15.67
N ALA A 45 -2.27 -7.90 15.72
CA ALA A 45 -2.52 -8.63 16.97
C ALA A 45 -1.23 -9.06 17.68
N ARG A 46 -0.13 -9.27 16.94
CA ARG A 46 1.18 -9.60 17.51
C ARG A 46 1.91 -8.37 18.04
N ARG A 47 1.81 -7.24 17.34
CA ARG A 47 2.52 -5.99 17.65
C ARG A 47 1.79 -5.16 18.69
N TYR A 48 0.47 -5.23 18.69
CA TYR A 48 -0.46 -4.49 19.56
C TYR A 48 -1.46 -5.50 20.17
N PRO A 49 -1.05 -6.23 21.21
CA PRO A 49 -1.87 -7.29 21.83
C PRO A 49 -3.11 -6.75 22.56
N ASP A 50 -3.12 -5.45 22.85
CA ASP A 50 -4.24 -4.76 23.50
C ASP A 50 -5.40 -4.46 22.53
N LEU A 51 -5.17 -4.57 21.21
CA LEU A 51 -6.21 -4.36 20.22
C LEU A 51 -7.23 -5.49 20.22
N ILE A 52 -8.50 -5.12 20.28
CA ILE A 52 -9.60 -6.08 20.13
C ILE A 52 -9.85 -6.38 18.65
N ARG A 53 -10.61 -7.45 18.40
CA ARG A 53 -10.90 -7.93 17.04
C ARG A 53 -11.54 -6.85 16.17
N GLU A 54 -12.44 -6.07 16.74
CA GLU A 54 -13.16 -5.00 16.07
C GLU A 54 -12.20 -3.89 15.61
N GLU A 55 -11.20 -3.55 16.43
CA GLU A 55 -10.17 -2.56 16.09
C GLU A 55 -9.24 -3.09 15.00
N LEU A 56 -8.82 -4.35 15.11
CA LEU A 56 -8.04 -5.03 14.08
C LEU A 56 -8.76 -5.06 12.72
N ASP A 57 -10.08 -5.31 12.72
CA ASP A 57 -10.93 -5.24 11.53
C ASP A 57 -10.95 -3.81 10.95
N VAL A 58 -11.11 -2.79 11.80
CA VAL A 58 -11.10 -1.37 11.39
C VAL A 58 -9.77 -1.00 10.73
N TYR A 59 -8.65 -1.26 11.40
CA TYR A 59 -7.32 -0.94 10.87
C TYR A 59 -7.05 -1.70 9.56
N SER A 60 -7.41 -2.98 9.48
CA SER A 60 -7.26 -3.75 8.25
C SER A 60 -8.07 -3.16 7.09
N ARG A 61 -9.29 -2.69 7.35
CA ARG A 61 -10.12 -2.04 6.33
C ARG A 61 -9.54 -0.72 5.86
N ILE A 62 -8.99 0.09 6.76
CA ILE A 62 -8.35 1.37 6.43
C ILE A 62 -7.12 1.11 5.55
N CYS A 63 -6.23 0.20 5.95
CA CYS A 63 -5.03 -0.15 5.17
C CYS A 63 -5.42 -0.64 3.76
N LYS A 64 -6.42 -1.53 3.63
CA LYS A 64 -6.89 -2.00 2.32
C LYS A 64 -7.50 -0.90 1.46
N SER A 65 -8.16 0.08 2.08
CA SER A 65 -8.72 1.22 1.36
C SER A 65 -7.61 2.10 0.78
N ALA A 66 -6.53 2.31 1.53
CA ALA A 66 -5.36 3.06 1.05
C ALA A 66 -4.66 2.34 -0.12
N VAL A 67 -4.44 1.03 -0.02
CA VAL A 67 -3.90 0.21 -1.13
C VAL A 67 -4.78 0.31 -2.36
N LYS A 68 -6.09 0.11 -2.19
CA LYS A 68 -7.04 0.15 -3.30
C LYS A 68 -7.08 1.53 -3.96
N PHE A 69 -7.12 2.60 -3.17
CA PHE A 69 -7.13 3.97 -3.70
C PHE A 69 -5.87 4.26 -4.51
N GLY A 70 -4.69 3.90 -3.99
CA GLY A 70 -3.44 4.02 -4.70
C GLY A 70 -3.45 3.26 -6.02
N HIS A 71 -3.87 1.99 -5.98
CA HIS A 71 -3.95 1.12 -7.15
C HIS A 71 -4.93 1.64 -8.21
N ASP A 72 -6.14 2.05 -7.81
CA ASP A 72 -7.16 2.60 -8.71
C ASP A 72 -6.66 3.89 -9.36
N LEU A 73 -5.95 4.74 -8.60
CA LEU A 73 -5.40 5.99 -9.10
C LEU A 73 -4.27 5.76 -10.13
N VAL A 74 -3.32 4.85 -9.87
CA VAL A 74 -2.28 4.48 -10.87
C VAL A 74 -2.91 3.86 -12.12
N ASN A 75 -3.90 2.99 -11.98
CA ASN A 75 -4.53 2.32 -13.11
C ASN A 75 -5.50 3.21 -13.90
N SER A 76 -5.95 4.32 -13.33
CA SER A 76 -6.71 5.33 -14.08
C SER A 76 -5.87 6.02 -15.18
N VAL A 77 -4.55 5.87 -15.11
CA VAL A 77 -3.59 6.47 -16.03
C VAL A 77 -3.03 5.40 -17.00
N PRO A 78 -2.89 5.72 -18.30
CA PRO A 78 -2.21 4.83 -19.25
C PRO A 78 -0.81 4.44 -18.76
N ALA A 79 -0.42 3.18 -18.95
CA ALA A 79 0.86 2.64 -18.44
C ALA A 79 2.08 3.51 -18.81
N GLN A 80 2.12 3.97 -20.06
CA GLN A 80 3.16 4.85 -20.60
C GLN A 80 3.30 6.21 -19.90
N ASP A 81 2.25 6.67 -19.21
CA ASP A 81 2.21 7.99 -18.57
C ASP A 81 2.29 7.89 -17.03
N ARG A 82 2.29 6.67 -16.46
CA ARG A 82 2.27 6.44 -15.00
C ARG A 82 3.45 7.10 -14.30
N SER A 83 4.66 6.94 -14.85
CA SER A 83 5.88 7.53 -14.30
C SER A 83 5.82 9.07 -14.21
N ALA A 84 5.18 9.73 -15.18
CA ALA A 84 5.01 11.19 -15.17
C ALA A 84 3.94 11.65 -14.16
N GLN A 85 3.03 10.76 -13.75
CA GLN A 85 1.96 11.05 -12.79
C GLN A 85 2.28 10.65 -11.35
N ILE A 86 3.45 10.06 -11.08
CA ILE A 86 3.90 9.73 -9.71
C ILE A 86 3.75 10.91 -8.74
N PRO A 87 4.17 12.16 -9.07
CA PRO A 87 4.03 13.28 -8.14
C PRO A 87 2.56 13.61 -7.81
N ILE A 88 1.68 13.52 -8.81
CA ILE A 88 0.24 13.77 -8.65
C ILE A 88 -0.37 12.66 -7.78
N TRP A 89 0.01 11.41 -8.04
CA TRP A 89 -0.39 10.26 -7.27
C TRP A 89 0.02 10.37 -5.80
N GLN A 90 1.27 10.78 -5.53
CA GLN A 90 1.79 10.95 -4.17
C GLN A 90 1.00 12.02 -3.41
N VAL A 91 0.77 13.17 -4.04
CA VAL A 91 0.00 14.27 -3.43
C VAL A 91 -1.45 13.85 -3.16
N ALA A 92 -2.11 13.20 -4.12
CA ALA A 92 -3.49 12.75 -3.95
C ALA A 92 -3.62 11.67 -2.86
N THR A 93 -2.66 10.73 -2.80
CA THR A 93 -2.65 9.64 -1.81
C THR A 93 -2.39 10.18 -0.41
N LEU A 94 -1.45 11.12 -0.24
CA LEU A 94 -1.17 11.75 1.05
C LEU A 94 -2.29 12.71 1.49
N ALA A 95 -3.04 13.30 0.54
CA ALA A 95 -4.19 14.14 0.86
C ALA A 95 -5.36 13.31 1.43
N GLU A 96 -5.61 12.13 0.86
CA GLU A 96 -6.67 11.22 1.32
C GLU A 96 -6.24 10.45 2.59
N PHE A 97 -4.95 10.07 2.68
CA PHE A 97 -4.41 9.29 3.78
C PHE A 97 -3.17 9.96 4.39
N PRO A 98 -3.33 11.04 5.18
CA PRO A 98 -2.21 11.82 5.74
C PRO A 98 -1.38 11.06 6.79
N TRP A 99 -1.87 9.91 7.26
CA TRP A 99 -1.15 9.04 8.18
C TRP A 99 -0.07 8.20 7.48
N LEU A 100 -0.10 8.05 6.15
CA LEU A 100 0.91 7.26 5.43
C LEU A 100 2.32 7.78 5.71
N SER A 101 3.24 6.84 5.89
CA SER A 101 4.68 7.11 5.96
C SER A 101 5.28 7.07 4.56
N ASP A 102 6.38 7.81 4.38
CA ASP A 102 7.11 7.84 3.11
C ASP A 102 7.53 6.42 2.68
N ALA A 103 7.92 5.57 3.63
CA ALA A 103 8.28 4.17 3.37
C ALA A 103 7.10 3.35 2.81
N CYS A 104 5.90 3.47 3.41
CA CYS A 104 4.72 2.78 2.89
C CYS A 104 4.29 3.34 1.52
N LEU A 105 4.47 4.65 1.29
CA LEU A 105 4.16 5.30 0.03
C LEU A 105 5.08 4.80 -1.11
N GLU A 106 6.38 4.65 -0.84
CA GLU A 106 7.34 4.07 -1.79
C GLU A 106 7.04 2.60 -2.10
N LEU A 107 6.64 1.81 -1.09
CA LEU A 107 6.26 0.41 -1.30
C LEU A 107 5.00 0.26 -2.17
N LEU A 108 4.00 1.12 -1.96
CA LEU A 108 2.81 1.18 -2.82
C LEU A 108 3.18 1.51 -4.28
N LEU A 109 3.99 2.54 -4.48
CA LEU A 109 4.49 2.92 -5.81
C LEU A 109 5.27 1.78 -6.47
N THR A 110 6.14 1.11 -5.72
CA THR A 110 6.93 -0.02 -6.22
C THR A 110 6.04 -1.17 -6.68
N ARG A 111 4.99 -1.47 -5.91
CA ARG A 111 4.01 -2.52 -6.24
C ARG A 111 3.15 -2.15 -7.45
N ASP A 112 2.64 -0.93 -7.52
CA ASP A 112 1.60 -0.57 -8.50
C ASP A 112 2.17 -0.03 -9.82
N VAL A 113 3.30 0.69 -9.77
CA VAL A 113 3.93 1.30 -10.96
C VAL A 113 4.92 0.33 -11.59
N TYR A 114 5.92 -0.13 -10.83
CA TYR A 114 7.07 -0.85 -11.39
C TYR A 114 6.82 -2.33 -11.68
N HIS A 115 5.89 -2.98 -10.98
CA HIS A 115 5.51 -4.36 -11.29
C HIS A 115 4.66 -4.45 -12.58
N SER A 116 4.00 -3.36 -12.99
CA SER A 116 3.23 -3.31 -14.23
C SER A 116 4.09 -3.12 -15.48
N GLU A 117 5.27 -2.51 -15.35
CA GLU A 117 6.18 -2.26 -16.49
C GLU A 117 6.94 -3.53 -16.92
N ASN A 118 7.12 -4.50 -16.01
CA ASN A 118 7.80 -5.77 -16.31
C ASN A 118 6.91 -6.84 -16.98
N ASP A 119 5.58 -6.64 -17.06
CA ASP A 119 4.70 -7.51 -17.86
C ASP A 119 4.79 -7.20 -19.38
N THR A 120 5.59 -6.19 -19.73
CA THR A 120 5.97 -5.86 -21.11
C THR A 120 7.37 -6.39 -21.43
N LEU A 121 7.71 -7.61 -21.00
CA LEU A 121 8.69 -8.37 -21.77
C LEU A 121 7.99 -8.82 -23.05
N PRO A 122 8.36 -8.31 -24.24
CA PRO A 122 7.96 -8.99 -25.45
C PRO A 122 8.50 -10.41 -25.32
N ASP A 123 7.58 -11.38 -25.41
CA ASP A 123 7.88 -12.78 -25.48
C ASP A 123 8.88 -13.03 -26.62
N LEU A 124 10.17 -13.03 -26.29
CA LEU A 124 11.25 -13.37 -27.22
C LEU A 124 11.27 -14.88 -27.54
N THR A 125 10.21 -15.63 -27.22
CA THR A 125 10.02 -17.01 -27.67
C THR A 125 9.13 -17.16 -28.91
N ALA A 126 8.78 -16.05 -29.58
CA ALA A 126 8.10 -16.09 -30.88
C ALA A 126 9.05 -16.24 -32.10
N ASN A 127 10.29 -16.70 -31.94
CA ASN A 127 11.01 -17.36 -33.05
C ASN A 127 10.63 -18.85 -33.09
N SER A 128 9.33 -19.10 -33.27
CA SER A 128 8.87 -20.31 -33.94
C SER A 128 9.41 -20.24 -35.36
N ILE A 129 10.46 -21.00 -35.64
CA ILE A 129 10.83 -21.42 -36.98
C ILE A 129 9.59 -22.11 -37.56
N PRO A 130 8.90 -21.55 -38.58
CA PRO A 130 7.92 -22.33 -39.31
C PRO A 130 8.72 -23.17 -40.30
N GLY A 131 8.73 -24.49 -40.07
CA GLY A 131 9.23 -25.43 -41.06
C GLY A 131 8.51 -25.28 -42.40
N TYR A 132 9.21 -25.61 -43.48
CA TYR A 132 8.79 -26.43 -44.64
C TYR A 132 9.63 -26.05 -45.85
N GLY A 133 10.33 -27.02 -46.43
CA GLY A 133 11.06 -26.85 -47.68
C GLY A 133 12.02 -27.99 -48.03
N LEU A 134 11.51 -29.22 -48.12
CA LEU A 134 12.10 -30.25 -48.98
C LEU A 134 12.02 -29.78 -50.45
N THR A 135 12.94 -30.29 -51.31
CA THR A 135 13.18 -30.05 -52.77
C THR A 135 14.22 -28.95 -53.06
N LEU A 136 15.31 -29.17 -53.80
CA LEU A 136 15.77 -30.22 -54.73
C LEU A 136 17.25 -30.55 -54.47
#